data_AF-A0A352SDF3-F1
#
_entry.id   AF-A0A352SDF3-F1
#
_cell.length_a   1.000
_cell.length_b   1.000
_cell.length_c   1.000
_cell.angle_alpha   90.00
_cell.angle_beta   90.00
_cell.angle_gamma   90.00
#
_symmetry.space_group_name_H-M   'P 1'
#
loop_
_entity.id
_entity.type
_entity.pdbx_description
1 polymer ?
#
loop_
_entity_poly.entity_id
_entity_poly.type
_entity_poly.pdbx_seq_one_letter_code
_entity_poly.pdbx_strand_id
1 'polypeptide(L)' 'MTFTATELARSAGARFRQALIDESPLQIPGTINANHALLAKRAGYRAIYLSGGGVAG' A
#
# COMPACT_ATOMS: atom_id res chain seq x y z
N MET A 1 3.91 -14.11 -18.99
CA MET A 1 3.55 -14.51 -17.60
C MET A 1 2.10 -14.12 -17.38
N THR A 2 1.21 -15.08 -17.14
CA THR A 2 -0.23 -14.83 -16.95
C THR A 2 -0.57 -15.10 -15.49
N PHE A 3 -1.12 -14.13 -14.79
CA PHE A 3 -1.61 -14.30 -13.42
C PHE A 3 -3.00 -14.93 -13.43
N THR A 4 -3.24 -15.84 -12.49
CA THR A 4 -4.55 -16.43 -12.23
C THR A 4 -5.49 -15.41 -11.57
N ALA A 5 -6.81 -15.64 -11.67
CA ALA A 5 -7.81 -14.80 -11.02
C ALA A 5 -7.61 -14.71 -9.49
N THR A 6 -7.20 -15.81 -8.86
CA THR A 6 -6.92 -15.88 -7.42
C THR A 6 -5.68 -15.06 -7.03
N GLU A 7 -4.68 -14.94 -7.91
CA GLU A 7 -3.51 -14.07 -7.68
C GLU A 7 -3.89 -12.59 -7.77
N LEU A 8 -4.73 -12.23 -8.75
CA LEU A 8 -5.26 -10.86 -8.86
C LEU A 8 -6.11 -10.49 -7.64
N ALA A 9 -6.93 -11.41 -7.15
CA ALA A 9 -7.76 -11.22 -5.95
C ALA A 9 -6.94 -11.00 -4.66
N ARG A 10 -5.71 -11.53 -4.59
CA ARG A 10 -4.78 -11.34 -3.44
C ARG A 10 -3.73 -10.26 -3.66
N SER A 11 -3.78 -9.57 -4.81
CA SER A 11 -2.82 -8.53 -5.16
C SER A 11 -2.87 -7.34 -4.19
N ALA A 12 -1.80 -6.54 -4.17
CA ALA A 12 -1.80 -5.28 -3.43
C ALA A 12 -2.94 -4.34 -3.86
N GLY A 13 -3.27 -4.33 -5.16
CA GLY A 13 -4.38 -3.54 -5.68
C GLY A 13 -5.76 -4.02 -5.19
N ALA A 14 -5.97 -5.34 -5.03
CA ALA A 14 -7.19 -5.86 -4.44
C ALA A 14 -7.32 -5.46 -2.97
N ARG A 15 -6.24 -5.60 -2.19
CA ARG A 15 -6.20 -5.16 -0.78
C ARG A 15 -6.43 -3.66 -0.61
N PHE A 16 -5.90 -2.84 -1.51
CA PHE A 16 -6.11 -1.39 -1.49
C PHE A 16 -7.59 -1.03 -1.70
N ARG A 17 -8.25 -1.68 -2.68
CA ARG A 17 -9.69 -1.49 -2.92
C ARG A 17 -10.54 -1.90 -1.71
N GLN A 18 -10.17 -2.99 -1.04
CA GLN A 18 -10.85 -3.38 0.20
C GLN A 18 -10.65 -2.33 1.30
N ALA A 19 -9.43 -1.81 1.47
CA ALA A 19 -9.14 -0.78 2.47
C ALA A 19 -9.96 0.51 2.26
N LEU A 20 -10.25 0.89 1.00
CA LEU A 20 -11.13 2.03 0.69
C LEU A 20 -12.59 1.81 1.12
N ILE A 21 -13.06 0.56 1.15
CA ILE A 21 -14.40 0.21 1.61
C ILE A 21 -14.42 0.17 3.15
N ASP A 22 -13.40 -0.43 3.75
CA ASP A 22 -13.31 -0.63 5.21
C ASP A 22 -13.08 0.68 5.99
N GLU A 23 -12.47 1.69 5.36
CA GLU A 23 -12.07 2.95 6.01
C GLU A 23 -12.42 4.15 5.12
N SER A 24 -13.23 5.08 5.64
CA SER A 24 -13.63 6.30 4.95
C SER A 24 -13.56 7.52 5.87
N PRO A 25 -12.64 8.48 5.65
CA PRO A 25 -11.61 8.48 4.59
C PRO A 25 -10.41 7.58 4.92
N LEU A 26 -9.99 6.74 3.97
CA LEU A 26 -8.77 5.93 4.08
C LEU A 26 -7.53 6.84 4.22
N GLN A 27 -6.79 6.68 5.31
CA GLN A 27 -5.56 7.42 5.53
C GLN A 27 -4.38 6.82 4.74
N ILE A 28 -3.70 7.66 3.94
CA ILE A 28 -2.57 7.23 3.08
C ILE A 28 -1.37 8.17 3.29
N PRO A 29 -0.51 7.93 4.30
CA PRO A 29 0.67 8.75 4.53
C PRO A 29 1.71 8.58 3.41
N GLY A 30 2.38 9.68 3.08
CA GLY A 30 3.52 9.69 2.17
C GLY A 30 4.77 9.14 2.84
N THR A 31 5.46 8.22 2.19
CA THR A 31 6.69 7.57 2.63
C THR A 31 7.78 7.81 1.59
N ILE A 32 9.01 8.03 2.04
CA ILE A 32 10.15 8.31 1.14
C ILE A 32 11.17 7.17 1.11
N ASN A 33 11.11 6.22 2.04
CA ASN A 33 12.01 5.07 2.09
C ASN A 33 11.36 3.91 2.85
N ALA A 34 12.03 2.75 2.86
CA ALA A 34 11.55 1.53 3.52
C ALA A 34 11.35 1.70 5.03
N ASN A 35 12.20 2.46 5.72
CA ASN A 35 12.06 2.68 7.17
C ASN A 35 10.76 3.44 7.48
N HIS A 36 10.45 4.49 6.71
CA HIS A 36 9.19 5.22 6.87
C HIS A 36 7.98 4.30 6.56
N ALA A 37 8.07 3.47 5.52
CA ALA A 37 7.03 2.47 5.23
C ALA A 37 6.80 1.49 6.39
N LEU A 38 7.87 1.03 7.05
CA LEU A 38 7.79 0.14 8.22
C LEU A 38 7.17 0.84 9.42
N LEU A 39 7.49 2.11 9.66
CA LEU A 39 6.89 2.90 10.74
C LEU A 39 5.39 3.11 10.49
N ALA A 40 4.98 3.46 9.27
CA ALA A 40 3.57 3.59 8.91
C ALA A 40 2.81 2.26 9.11
N LYS A 41 3.40 1.14 8.72
CA LYS A 41 2.80 -0.19 8.98
C LYS A 41 2.64 -0.47 10.47
N ARG A 42 3.65 -0.15 11.29
CA ARG A 42 3.60 -0.34 12.77
C ARG A 42 2.57 0.57 13.43
N ALA A 43 2.34 1.76 12.89
CA ALA A 43 1.30 2.67 13.32
C ALA A 43 -0.12 2.24 12.91
N GLY A 44 -0.26 1.15 12.13
CA GLY A 44 -1.55 0.58 11.76
C GLY A 44 -2.13 1.09 10.44
N TYR A 45 -1.39 1.88 9.66
CA TYR A 45 -1.86 2.33 8.35
C TYR A 45 -2.02 1.15 7.38
N ARG A 46 -3.17 1.12 6.68
CA ARG A 46 -3.52 0.06 5.72
C ARG A 46 -2.93 0.28 4.33
N ALA A 47 -2.50 1.50 4.03
CA ALA A 47 -1.89 1.91 2.77
C ALA A 47 -0.83 2.99 3.00
N ILE A 48 0.11 3.12 2.06
CA ILE A 48 1.13 4.18 2.04
C ILE A 48 1.28 4.69 0.61
N TYR A 49 1.67 5.94 0.45
CA TYR A 49 2.11 6.51 -0.82
C TYR A 49 3.64 6.54 -0.84
N LEU A 50 4.29 5.79 -1.73
CA LEU A 50 5.75 5.83 -1.85
C LEU A 50 6.15 6.95 -2.83
N SER A 51 6.83 7.97 -2.32
CA SER A 51 7.37 9.07 -3.13
C SER A 51 8.51 8.56 -4.02
N GLY A 52 8.46 8.86 -5.31
CA GLY A 52 9.47 8.48 -6.30
C GLY A 52 10.87 9.04 -6.03
N GLY A 53 11.00 10.07 -5.18
CA GLY A 53 12.28 10.70 -4.85
C GLY A 53 13.24 9.85 -4.02
N GLY A 54 12.78 8.78 -3.37
CA GLY A 54 13.62 7.90 -2.54
C GLY A 54 13.83 6.49 -3.06
N VAL A 55 13.45 6.23 -4.31
CA VAL A 55 13.60 4.93 -5.01
C VAL A 55 14.51 5.05 -6.24
N ALA A 56 15.02 6.24 -6.55
CA ALA A 56 15.82 6.52 -7.74
C ALA A 56 17.30 6.14 -7.62
N GLY A 57 17.62 5.12 -6.83
CA GLY A 57 18.98 4.62 -6.61
C GLY A 57 19.09 3.13 -6.91
#